data_AF-A9FCS0-F1
#
_entry.id   AF-A9FCS0-F1
#
_cell.length_a   1.000
_cell.length_b   1.000
_cell.length_c   1.000
_cell.angle_alpha   90.00
_cell.angle_beta   90.00
_cell.angle_gamma   90.00
#
_symmetry.space_group_name_H-M   'P 1'
#
loop_
_entity.id
_entity.type
_entity.pdbx_description
1 polymer ?
#
loop_
_entity_poly.entity_id
_entity_poly.type
_entity_poly.pdbx_seq_one_letter_code
_entity_poly.pdbx_strand_id
1 'polypeptide(L)'
;MSLLLSMTSCPNCGAPLSVEPGLRNVICIFCNTSLFVERPATGAAVAQIRAQSVSKDDIERVKQLLVDGKRDEAIAHYARAASVSRDEAERAVESVFLSAYWTLVRHMPINGFGFFLHAVFVFGGAGIAAWAATQAVESPAYLALVAAGGLFAILQLARFLRHLASTLVASFGSLGRGRVLRCSVVREFVKQNGFLVVVVFEVVPDDGSPAFVDQETLLAGEESLRKLSPGNVVRVRFDGARKRVFPTTPVAVLATGV
;
A
#
# COMPACT_ATOMS: atom_id res chain seq x y z
N MET A 1 7.86 5.71 -16.28
CA MET A 1 6.99 6.91 -16.14
C MET A 1 6.72 7.14 -14.67
N SER A 2 7.47 8.06 -14.03
CA SER A 2 7.16 8.52 -12.68
C SER A 2 5.96 9.46 -12.77
N LEU A 3 4.78 8.99 -12.39
CA LEU A 3 3.69 9.87 -11.99
C LEU A 3 4.19 10.62 -10.75
N LEU A 4 4.52 11.91 -10.91
CA LEU A 4 4.70 12.81 -9.78
C LEU A 4 3.35 12.93 -9.08
N LEU A 5 3.10 12.04 -8.13
CA LEU A 5 2.07 12.21 -7.12
C LEU A 5 2.46 13.46 -6.34
N SER A 6 1.75 14.57 -6.58
CA SER A 6 1.80 15.72 -5.67
C SER A 6 1.28 15.23 -4.32
N MET A 7 2.19 14.98 -3.38
CA MET A 7 1.83 14.68 -2.00
C MET A 7 1.29 15.94 -1.37
N THR A 8 -0.04 16.00 -1.27
CA THR A 8 -0.75 17.03 -0.51
C THR A 8 -1.07 16.50 0.88
N SER A 9 -0.96 17.31 1.92
CA SER A 9 -1.33 16.91 3.27
C SER A 9 -2.84 17.07 3.50
N CYS A 10 -3.43 16.17 4.29
CA CYS A 10 -4.80 16.30 4.73
C CYS A 10 -4.95 17.54 5.61
N PRO A 11 -5.88 18.47 5.30
CA PRO A 11 -6.06 19.68 6.09
C PRO A 11 -6.57 19.40 7.52
N ASN A 12 -7.19 18.25 7.75
CA ASN A 12 -7.74 17.89 9.06
C ASN A 12 -6.70 17.25 10.00
N CYS A 13 -5.82 16.38 9.49
CA CYS A 13 -4.89 15.60 10.33
C CYS A 13 -3.41 15.70 9.96
N GLY A 14 -3.08 16.42 8.87
CA GLY A 14 -1.74 16.59 8.35
C GLY A 14 -1.14 15.38 7.63
N ALA A 15 -1.87 14.26 7.54
CA ALA A 15 -1.36 13.03 6.94
C ALA A 15 -1.16 13.18 5.41
N PRO A 16 -0.16 12.52 4.81
CA PRO A 16 0.04 12.56 3.37
C PRO A 16 -1.16 11.95 2.64
N LEU A 17 -1.58 12.59 1.54
CA LEU A 17 -2.64 12.12 0.67
C LEU A 17 -2.08 11.87 -0.73
N SER A 18 -2.38 10.70 -1.27
CA SER A 18 -2.17 10.39 -2.68
C SER A 18 -3.41 10.80 -3.47
N VAL A 19 -3.32 11.92 -4.19
CA VAL A 19 -4.41 12.42 -5.03
C VAL A 19 -4.08 12.20 -6.50
N GLU A 20 -4.75 11.25 -7.14
CA GLU A 20 -4.57 10.98 -8.57
C GLU A 20 -5.12 12.11 -9.46
N PRO A 21 -4.55 12.33 -10.66
CA PRO A 21 -5.11 13.24 -11.64
C PRO A 21 -6.59 12.95 -11.95
N GLY A 22 -7.47 13.95 -11.85
CA GLY A 22 -8.90 13.83 -12.15
C GLY A 22 -9.80 13.44 -10.97
N LEU A 23 -9.25 13.09 -9.80
CA LEU A 23 -10.05 12.86 -8.59
C LEU A 23 -10.53 14.18 -7.98
N ARG A 24 -11.85 14.25 -7.71
CA ARG A 24 -12.51 15.37 -7.02
C ARG A 24 -12.85 15.06 -5.57
N ASN A 25 -12.97 13.77 -5.22
CA ASN A 25 -13.30 13.33 -3.86
C ASN A 25 -12.27 12.29 -3.43
N VAL A 26 -11.70 12.45 -2.24
CA VAL A 26 -10.72 11.55 -1.64
C VAL A 26 -11.03 11.38 -0.16
N ILE A 27 -10.93 10.16 0.36
CA ILE A 27 -11.13 9.90 1.78
C ILE A 27 -9.76 9.74 2.44
N CYS A 28 -9.49 10.51 3.49
CA CYS A 28 -8.25 10.35 4.25
C CYS A 28 -8.31 9.05 5.08
N ILE A 29 -7.37 8.14 4.84
CA ILE A 29 -7.33 6.85 5.52
C ILE A 29 -7.10 6.96 7.04
N PHE A 30 -6.43 8.03 7.50
CA PHE A 30 -6.02 8.21 8.89
C PHE A 30 -7.08 8.86 9.79
N CYS A 31 -7.82 9.86 9.30
CA CYS A 31 -8.81 10.58 10.10
C CYS A 31 -10.26 10.39 9.65
N ASN A 32 -10.48 9.51 8.66
CA ASN A 32 -11.80 9.20 8.09
C ASN A 32 -12.54 10.44 7.55
N THR A 33 -11.81 11.50 7.19
CA THR A 33 -12.43 12.71 6.64
C THR A 33 -12.56 12.58 5.13
N SER A 34 -13.78 12.79 4.61
CA SER A 34 -14.00 13.00 3.18
C SER A 34 -13.50 14.38 2.77
N LEU A 35 -12.78 14.44 1.67
CA LEU A 35 -12.12 15.65 1.18
C LEU A 35 -12.52 15.90 -0.27
N PHE A 36 -12.90 17.14 -0.55
CA PHE A 36 -13.09 17.64 -1.89
C PHE A 36 -11.79 18.27 -2.41
N VAL A 37 -11.38 17.89 -3.61
CA VAL A 37 -10.18 18.35 -4.29
C VAL A 37 -10.62 19.31 -5.40
N GLU A 38 -10.47 20.60 -5.13
CA GLU A 38 -10.74 21.66 -6.09
C GLU A 38 -9.46 21.95 -6.89
N ARG A 39 -9.54 21.78 -8.21
CA ARG A 39 -8.46 22.15 -9.12
C ARG A 39 -8.80 23.44 -9.85
N PRO A 40 -7.99 24.49 -9.72
CA PRO A 40 -8.20 25.70 -10.50
C PRO A 40 -8.04 25.41 -11.99
N ALA A 41 -8.89 26.02 -12.82
CA ALA A 41 -8.95 25.81 -14.26
C ALA A 41 -7.69 26.27 -15.03
N THR A 42 -6.82 27.05 -14.39
CA THR A 42 -5.68 27.73 -15.01
C THR A 42 -4.38 27.43 -14.27
N GLY A 43 -3.65 26.39 -14.70
CA GLY A 43 -2.20 26.23 -14.52
C GLY A 43 -1.61 26.25 -13.09
N ALA A 44 -2.40 26.44 -12.03
CA ALA A 44 -1.86 26.49 -10.67
C ALA A 44 -1.55 25.06 -10.19
N ALA A 45 -0.34 24.89 -9.66
CA ALA A 45 0.24 23.59 -9.35
C ALA A 45 -0.38 22.88 -8.13
N VAL A 46 -1.22 23.57 -7.34
CA VAL A 46 -1.70 23.06 -6.05
C VAL A 46 -3.23 23.00 -6.03
N ALA A 47 -3.77 21.79 -5.93
CA ALA A 47 -5.19 21.58 -5.68
C ALA A 47 -5.55 22.09 -4.28
N GLN A 48 -6.63 22.87 -4.16
CA GLN A 48 -7.18 23.21 -2.86
C GLN A 48 -7.97 22.01 -2.33
N ILE A 49 -7.69 21.59 -1.10
CA ILE A 49 -8.37 20.47 -0.46
C ILE A 49 -9.26 21.02 0.65
N ARG A 50 -10.56 20.73 0.57
CA ARG A 50 -11.55 21.15 1.57
C ARG A 50 -12.21 19.93 2.19
N ALA A 51 -12.49 19.99 3.49
CA ALA A 51 -13.26 18.94 4.13
C ALA A 51 -14.70 18.97 3.62
N GLN A 52 -15.24 17.80 3.30
CA GLN A 52 -16.64 17.62 2.95
C GLN A 52 -17.42 17.21 4.21
N SER A 53 -18.70 17.58 4.27
CA SER A 53 -19.59 17.30 5.39
C SER A 53 -20.11 15.85 5.41
N VAL A 54 -19.24 14.87 5.17
CA VAL A 54 -19.58 13.45 5.36
C VAL A 54 -19.23 13.06 6.79
N SER A 55 -20.15 12.41 7.50
CA SER A 55 -19.90 12.00 8.88
C SER A 55 -18.81 10.93 8.94
N LYS A 56 -18.09 10.85 10.08
CA LYS A 56 -17.08 9.79 10.28
C LYS A 56 -17.72 8.40 10.28
N ASP A 57 -18.91 8.28 10.83
CA ASP A 57 -19.66 7.02 10.93
C ASP A 57 -20.02 6.48 9.54
N ASP A 58 -20.40 7.35 8.59
CA ASP A 58 -20.64 6.95 7.20
C ASP A 58 -19.36 6.42 6.56
N ILE A 59 -18.22 7.07 6.79
CA ILE A 59 -16.92 6.62 6.26
C ILE A 59 -16.49 5.28 6.88
N GLU A 60 -16.70 5.10 8.18
CA GLU A 60 -16.45 3.81 8.85
C GLU A 60 -17.36 2.72 8.30
N ARG A 61 -18.63 3.04 8.00
CA ARG A 61 -19.54 2.10 7.36
C ARG A 61 -19.08 1.71 5.95
N VAL A 62 -18.58 2.66 5.16
CA VAL A 62 -17.97 2.39 3.84
C VAL A 62 -16.78 1.43 3.98
N LYS A 63 -15.88 1.68 4.93
CA LYS A 63 -14.73 0.82 5.21
C LYS A 63 -15.16 -0.60 5.58
N GLN A 64 -16.18 -0.75 6.44
CA GLN A 64 -16.71 -2.05 6.81
C GLN A 64 -17.27 -2.80 5.60
N LEU A 65 -18.07 -2.13 4.76
CA LEU A 65 -18.63 -2.73 3.54
C LEU A 65 -17.53 -3.20 2.57
N LEU A 66 -16.44 -2.43 2.45
CA LEU A 66 -15.26 -2.85 1.66
C LEU A 66 -14.58 -4.09 2.24
N VAL A 67 -14.43 -4.16 3.56
CA VAL A 67 -13.86 -5.32 4.25
C VAL A 67 -14.72 -6.56 4.05
N ASP A 68 -16.04 -6.41 4.05
CA ASP A 68 -17.02 -7.47 3.84
C ASP A 68 -17.14 -7.90 2.36
N GLY A 69 -16.39 -7.27 1.45
CA GLY A 69 -16.46 -7.54 0.01
C GLY A 69 -17.71 -6.96 -0.68
N LYS A 70 -18.49 -6.15 0.04
CA LYS A 70 -19.73 -5.52 -0.42
C LYS A 70 -19.45 -4.18 -1.11
N ARG A 71 -18.63 -4.23 -2.16
CA ARG A 71 -18.13 -3.03 -2.87
C ARG A 71 -19.26 -2.14 -3.40
N ASP A 72 -20.26 -2.71 -4.07
CA ASP A 72 -21.38 -1.93 -4.62
C ASP A 72 -22.20 -1.24 -3.54
N GLU A 73 -22.43 -1.91 -2.39
CA GLU A 73 -23.09 -1.30 -1.24
C GLU A 73 -22.25 -0.14 -0.67
N ALA A 74 -20.93 -0.29 -0.61
CA ALA A 74 -20.01 0.77 -0.14
C ALA A 74 -20.07 2.00 -1.04
N ILE A 75 -20.04 1.81 -2.37
CA ILE A 75 -20.15 2.88 -3.36
C ILE A 75 -21.50 3.57 -3.24
N ALA A 76 -22.59 2.81 -3.18
CA ALA A 76 -23.93 3.37 -3.05
C ALA A 76 -24.13 4.13 -1.73
N HIS A 77 -23.56 3.63 -0.63
CA HIS A 77 -23.60 4.29 0.66
C HIS A 77 -22.83 5.62 0.63
N TYR A 78 -21.60 5.61 0.11
CA TYR A 78 -20.80 6.83 -0.02
C TYR A 78 -21.44 7.86 -0.95
N ALA A 79 -21.98 7.44 -2.10
CA ALA A 79 -22.67 8.34 -3.04
C ALA A 79 -23.81 9.11 -2.38
N ARG A 80 -24.62 8.43 -1.55
CA ARG A 80 -25.70 9.06 -0.78
C ARG A 80 -25.15 9.99 0.30
N ALA A 81 -24.19 9.53 1.10
CA ALA A 81 -23.64 10.30 2.21
C ALA A 81 -22.92 11.58 1.74
N ALA A 82 -22.19 11.50 0.63
CA ALA A 82 -21.45 12.61 0.04
C ALA A 82 -22.25 13.44 -0.97
N SER A 83 -23.48 13.01 -1.32
CA SER A 83 -24.31 13.64 -2.37
C SER A 83 -23.56 13.78 -3.71
N VAL A 84 -22.83 12.74 -4.11
CA VAL A 84 -22.05 12.71 -5.36
C VAL A 84 -22.60 11.65 -6.32
N SER A 85 -22.21 11.73 -7.59
CA SER A 85 -22.58 10.70 -8.56
C SER A 85 -21.96 9.34 -8.19
N ARG A 86 -22.57 8.25 -8.66
CA ARG A 86 -22.04 6.89 -8.43
C ARG A 86 -20.61 6.75 -8.95
N ASP A 87 -20.29 7.32 -10.10
CA ASP A 87 -18.96 7.25 -10.71
C ASP A 87 -17.90 8.04 -9.92
N GLU A 88 -18.30 9.14 -9.27
CA GLU A 88 -17.41 9.88 -8.36
C GLU A 88 -17.22 9.12 -7.04
N ALA A 89 -18.29 8.52 -6.52
CA ALA A 89 -18.24 7.67 -5.33
C ALA A 89 -17.36 6.45 -5.55
N GLU A 90 -17.48 5.78 -6.69
CA GLU A 90 -16.66 4.63 -7.05
C GLU A 90 -15.18 4.98 -7.02
N ARG A 91 -14.79 6.06 -7.70
CA ARG A 91 -13.40 6.53 -7.72
C ARG A 91 -12.88 6.91 -6.33
N ALA A 92 -13.69 7.57 -5.51
CA ALA A 92 -13.31 7.91 -4.14
C ALA A 92 -13.11 6.66 -3.26
N VAL A 93 -14.05 5.71 -3.32
CA VAL A 93 -14.01 4.45 -2.58
C VAL A 93 -12.84 3.57 -3.05
N GLU A 94 -12.60 3.49 -4.35
CA GLU A 94 -11.46 2.79 -4.93
C GLU A 94 -10.13 3.38 -4.48
N SER A 95 -10.01 4.70 -4.38
CA SER A 95 -8.77 5.35 -3.93
C SER A 95 -8.35 4.91 -2.52
N VAL A 96 -9.32 4.64 -1.62
CA VAL A 96 -9.06 4.13 -0.27
C VAL A 96 -8.57 2.69 -0.31
N PHE A 97 -9.27 1.84 -1.07
CA PHE A 97 -9.01 0.41 -1.10
C PHE A 97 -7.73 0.08 -1.87
N LEU A 98 -7.57 0.66 -3.06
CA LEU A 98 -6.46 0.38 -3.97
C LEU A 98 -5.14 0.94 -3.43
N SER A 99 -5.13 2.14 -2.84
CA SER A 99 -3.88 2.71 -2.30
C SER A 99 -3.30 1.87 -1.16
N ALA A 100 -4.14 1.38 -0.24
CA ALA A 100 -3.70 0.52 0.85
C ALA A 100 -3.37 -0.90 0.38
N TYR A 101 -4.24 -1.51 -0.44
CA TYR A 101 -4.06 -2.90 -0.88
C TYR A 101 -2.89 -3.07 -1.86
N TRP A 102 -2.74 -2.19 -2.85
CA TRP A 102 -1.63 -2.32 -3.80
C TRP A 102 -0.28 -2.01 -3.17
N THR A 103 -0.23 -1.09 -2.22
CA THR A 103 1.02 -0.83 -1.46
C THR A 103 1.39 -2.04 -0.63
N LEU A 104 0.43 -2.64 0.08
CA LEU A 104 0.63 -3.89 0.81
C LEU A 104 1.20 -4.99 -0.10
N VAL A 105 0.52 -5.30 -1.19
CA VAL A 105 0.93 -6.38 -2.10
C VAL A 105 2.26 -6.08 -2.79
N ARG A 106 2.65 -4.81 -2.95
CA ARG A 106 3.95 -4.47 -3.58
C ARG A 106 5.14 -4.53 -2.64
N HIS A 107 4.93 -4.26 -1.34
CA HIS A 107 6.03 -4.03 -0.41
C HIS A 107 6.18 -5.11 0.68
N MET A 108 5.27 -6.10 0.76
CA MET A 108 5.40 -7.15 1.78
C MET A 108 6.65 -8.04 1.58
N PRO A 109 7.45 -8.26 2.64
CA PRO A 109 8.45 -9.32 2.69
C PRO A 109 7.82 -10.69 2.42
N ILE A 110 8.57 -11.56 1.75
CA ILE A 110 8.16 -12.92 1.40
C ILE A 110 8.58 -13.87 2.51
N ASN A 111 7.69 -14.77 2.90
CA ASN A 111 8.05 -15.91 3.75
C ASN A 111 8.51 -17.10 2.89
N GLY A 112 9.00 -18.17 3.50
CA GLY A 112 9.50 -19.35 2.79
C GLY A 112 8.44 -20.00 1.88
N PHE A 113 7.18 -20.03 2.31
CA PHE A 113 6.07 -20.56 1.50
C PHE A 113 5.82 -19.70 0.26
N GLY A 114 5.79 -18.37 0.41
CA GLY A 114 5.68 -17.44 -0.71
C GLY A 114 6.82 -17.60 -1.71
N PHE A 115 8.06 -17.76 -1.23
CA PHE A 115 9.22 -18.03 -2.08
C PHE A 115 9.02 -19.29 -2.91
N PHE A 116 8.61 -20.38 -2.26
CA PHE A 116 8.32 -21.66 -2.92
C PHE A 116 7.25 -21.51 -4.00
N LEU A 117 6.12 -20.85 -3.70
CA LEU A 117 5.06 -20.63 -4.69
C LEU A 117 5.54 -19.81 -5.89
N HIS A 118 6.30 -18.74 -5.66
CA HIS A 118 6.87 -17.95 -6.76
C HIS A 118 7.83 -18.77 -7.62
N ALA A 119 8.68 -19.60 -7.00
CA ALA A 119 9.56 -20.50 -7.72
C ALA A 119 8.77 -21.47 -8.61
N VAL A 120 7.73 -22.12 -8.07
CA VAL A 120 6.85 -23.03 -8.83
C VAL A 120 6.23 -22.32 -10.03
N PHE A 121 5.72 -21.09 -9.88
CA PHE A 121 5.11 -20.38 -11.01
C PHE A 121 6.13 -19.92 -12.05
N VAL A 122 7.30 -19.43 -11.63
CA VAL A 122 8.35 -18.99 -12.56
C VAL A 122 8.89 -20.18 -13.36
N PHE A 123 9.28 -21.27 -12.67
CA PHE A 123 9.80 -22.47 -13.33
C PHE A 123 8.72 -23.21 -14.11
N GLY A 124 7.48 -23.25 -13.62
CA GLY A 124 6.36 -23.83 -14.35
C GLY A 124 6.06 -23.09 -15.66
N GLY A 125 5.98 -21.75 -15.62
CA GLY A 125 5.80 -20.93 -16.82
C GLY A 125 6.94 -21.08 -17.83
N ALA A 126 8.19 -21.06 -17.35
CA ALA A 126 9.37 -21.28 -18.17
C ALA A 126 9.41 -22.69 -18.76
N GLY A 127 9.02 -23.70 -17.98
CA GLY A 127 8.91 -25.09 -18.43
C GLY A 127 7.85 -25.28 -19.51
N ILE A 128 6.67 -24.68 -19.35
CA ILE A 128 5.61 -24.67 -20.39
C ILE A 128 6.14 -24.01 -21.66
N ALA A 129 6.81 -22.86 -21.54
CA ALA A 129 7.36 -22.16 -22.69
C ALA A 129 8.44 -22.98 -23.41
N ALA A 130 9.36 -23.60 -22.66
CA ALA A 130 10.41 -24.45 -23.22
C ALA A 130 9.82 -25.70 -23.90
N TRP A 131 8.87 -26.38 -23.27
CA TRP A 131 8.17 -27.52 -23.86
C TRP A 131 7.39 -27.12 -25.12
N ALA A 132 6.64 -26.03 -25.09
CA ALA A 132 5.93 -25.56 -26.28
C ALA A 132 6.88 -25.19 -27.42
N ALA A 133 8.07 -24.67 -27.12
CA ALA A 133 9.08 -24.36 -28.13
C ALA A 133 9.57 -25.62 -28.87
N THR A 134 9.67 -26.76 -28.20
CA THR A 134 10.05 -28.02 -28.88
C THR A 134 8.95 -28.54 -29.82
N GLN A 135 7.69 -28.13 -29.60
CA GLN A 135 6.54 -28.50 -30.43
C GLN A 135 6.22 -27.48 -31.53
N ALA A 136 6.95 -26.36 -31.59
CA ALA A 136 6.67 -25.27 -32.53
C ALA A 136 6.79 -25.66 -34.01
N VAL A 137 7.50 -26.74 -34.31
CA VAL A 137 7.60 -27.30 -35.67
C VAL A 137 6.29 -27.97 -36.13
N GLU A 138 5.47 -28.47 -35.21
CA GLU A 138 4.22 -29.17 -35.52
C GLU A 138 3.08 -28.18 -35.81
N SER A 139 3.07 -27.05 -35.12
CA SER A 139 2.03 -26.03 -35.28
C SER A 139 2.50 -24.65 -34.80
N PRO A 140 2.22 -23.58 -35.55
CA PRO A 140 2.50 -22.22 -35.12
C PRO A 140 1.69 -21.81 -33.87
N ALA A 141 0.62 -22.53 -33.53
CA ALA A 141 -0.14 -22.27 -32.30
C ALA A 141 0.73 -22.42 -31.03
N TYR A 142 1.75 -23.28 -31.05
CA TYR A 142 2.68 -23.41 -29.94
C TYR A 142 3.52 -22.15 -29.70
N LEU A 143 3.75 -21.31 -30.71
CA LEU A 143 4.42 -20.02 -30.51
C LEU A 143 3.61 -19.09 -29.59
N ALA A 144 2.27 -19.15 -29.65
CA ALA A 144 1.43 -18.41 -28.72
C ALA A 144 1.58 -18.92 -27.27
N LEU A 145 1.74 -20.24 -27.08
CA LEU A 145 2.01 -20.82 -25.77
C LEU A 145 3.42 -20.48 -25.26
N VAL A 146 4.43 -20.45 -26.13
CA VAL A 146 5.78 -19.95 -25.79
C VAL A 146 5.70 -18.52 -25.29
N ALA A 147 5.01 -17.65 -26.05
CA ALA A 147 4.86 -16.24 -25.69
C ALA A 147 4.08 -16.07 -24.37
N ALA A 148 2.96 -16.77 -24.21
CA ALA A 148 2.14 -16.69 -23.01
C ALA A 148 2.86 -17.23 -21.76
N GLY A 149 3.50 -18.40 -21.87
CA GLY A 149 4.27 -19.01 -20.79
C GLY A 149 5.50 -18.19 -20.40
N GLY A 150 6.23 -17.68 -21.39
CA GLY A 150 7.38 -16.80 -21.19
C GLY A 150 6.98 -15.48 -20.54
N LEU A 151 5.93 -14.81 -21.04
CA LEU A 151 5.40 -13.59 -20.44
C LEU A 151 4.93 -13.82 -19.00
N PHE A 152 4.22 -14.92 -18.75
CA PHE A 152 3.80 -15.28 -17.39
C PHE A 152 5.01 -15.46 -16.46
N ALA A 153 6.03 -16.21 -16.87
CA ALA A 153 7.25 -16.41 -16.08
C ALA A 153 7.98 -15.08 -15.79
N ILE A 154 8.11 -14.20 -16.79
CA ILE A 154 8.71 -12.86 -16.63
C ILE A 154 7.92 -12.02 -15.64
N LEU A 155 6.59 -11.97 -15.75
CA LEU A 155 5.73 -11.20 -14.84
C LEU A 155 5.82 -11.72 -13.40
N GLN A 156 5.88 -13.04 -13.22
CA GLN A 156 6.02 -13.65 -11.90
C GLN A 156 7.41 -13.43 -11.32
N LEU A 157 8.47 -13.47 -12.15
CA LEU A 157 9.83 -13.14 -11.73
C LEU A 157 9.92 -11.67 -11.31
N ALA A 158 9.34 -10.75 -12.09
CA ALA A 158 9.32 -9.33 -11.75
C ALA A 158 8.55 -9.03 -10.45
N ARG A 159 7.50 -9.79 -10.13
CA ARG A 159 6.81 -9.72 -8.83
C ARG A 159 7.69 -10.28 -7.71
N PHE A 160 8.27 -11.46 -7.93
CA PHE A 160 9.16 -12.11 -6.97
C PHE A 160 10.34 -11.22 -6.59
N LEU A 161 11.04 -10.63 -7.56
CA LEU A 161 12.18 -9.74 -7.30
C LEU A 161 11.81 -8.51 -6.45
N ARG A 162 10.59 -7.99 -6.60
CA ARG A 162 10.11 -6.88 -5.76
C ARG A 162 9.91 -7.31 -4.31
N HIS A 163 9.31 -8.47 -4.08
CA HIS A 163 9.16 -9.04 -2.74
C HIS A 163 10.50 -9.44 -2.13
N LEU A 164 11.40 -10.00 -2.93
CA LEU A 164 12.75 -10.33 -2.50
C LEU A 164 13.50 -9.07 -2.05
N ALA A 165 13.41 -7.98 -2.81
CA ALA A 165 13.98 -6.69 -2.40
C ALA A 165 13.41 -6.22 -1.05
N SER A 166 12.09 -6.27 -0.85
CA SER A 166 11.49 -5.95 0.46
C SER A 166 11.99 -6.87 1.58
N THR A 167 12.16 -8.16 1.29
CA THR A 167 12.65 -9.16 2.26
C THR A 167 14.10 -8.90 2.65
N LEU A 168 14.94 -8.56 1.67
CA LEU A 168 16.33 -8.20 1.90
C LEU A 168 16.43 -6.93 2.74
N VAL A 169 15.59 -5.92 2.48
CA VAL A 169 15.56 -4.68 3.29
C VAL A 169 15.05 -4.95 4.70
N ALA A 170 13.98 -5.73 4.85
CA ALA A 170 13.44 -6.11 6.16
C ALA A 170 14.43 -6.95 7.00
N SER A 171 15.35 -7.69 6.36
CA SER A 171 16.33 -8.54 7.04
C SER A 171 17.67 -7.83 7.27
N PHE A 172 18.15 -7.11 6.26
CA PHE A 172 19.53 -6.61 6.16
C PHE A 172 19.63 -5.11 5.85
N GLY A 173 18.52 -4.40 5.72
CA GLY A 173 18.51 -2.95 5.46
C GLY A 173 19.22 -2.15 6.56
N SER A 174 19.62 -0.93 6.23
CA SER A 174 20.26 0.00 7.16
C SER A 174 19.37 0.25 8.37
N LEU A 175 19.97 0.36 9.55
CA LEU A 175 19.23 0.54 10.80
C LEU A 175 18.96 2.02 11.07
N GLY A 176 17.80 2.28 11.67
CA GLY A 176 17.43 3.61 12.15
C GLY A 176 16.41 3.53 13.27
N ARG A 177 15.95 4.70 13.71
CA ARG A 177 14.88 4.88 14.69
C ARG A 177 13.69 5.49 13.98
N GLY A 178 12.56 4.78 13.94
CA GLY A 178 11.32 5.25 13.34
C GLY A 178 10.38 5.76 14.42
N ARG A 179 10.19 7.07 14.51
CA ARG A 179 9.11 7.66 15.32
C ARG A 179 7.80 7.48 14.58
N VAL A 180 6.83 6.85 15.24
CA VAL A 180 5.49 6.67 14.68
C VAL A 180 4.76 8.01 14.74
N LEU A 181 4.51 8.61 13.59
CA LEU A 181 3.72 9.85 13.51
C LEU A 181 2.21 9.55 13.51
N ARG A 182 1.83 8.51 12.76
CA ARG A 182 0.43 8.08 12.57
C ARG A 182 0.39 6.57 12.37
N CYS A 183 -0.67 5.94 12.86
CA CYS A 183 -0.99 4.54 12.60
C CYS A 183 -2.52 4.43 12.46
N SER A 184 -2.99 3.79 11.40
CA SER A 184 -4.41 3.53 11.18
C SER A 184 -4.64 2.10 10.77
N VAL A 185 -5.64 1.47 11.38
CA VAL A 185 -6.13 0.16 10.96
C VAL A 185 -6.93 0.32 9.67
N VAL A 186 -6.55 -0.42 8.64
CA VAL A 186 -7.26 -0.50 7.36
C VAL A 186 -8.24 -1.66 7.38
N ARG A 187 -7.81 -2.81 7.92
CA ARG A 187 -8.61 -4.03 8.01
C ARG A 187 -8.18 -4.87 9.20
N GLU A 188 -9.15 -5.45 9.89
CA GLU A 188 -8.93 -6.49 10.89
C GLU A 188 -9.18 -7.87 10.27
N PHE A 189 -8.28 -8.82 10.55
CA PHE A 189 -8.38 -10.22 10.18
C PHE A 189 -8.71 -11.04 11.44
N VAL A 190 -9.98 -11.02 11.84
CA VAL A 190 -10.49 -11.65 13.08
C VAL A 190 -10.00 -13.10 13.24
N LYS A 191 -10.00 -13.90 12.17
CA LYS A 191 -9.58 -15.31 12.21
C LYS A 191 -8.09 -15.52 12.50
N GLN A 192 -7.25 -14.52 12.20
CA GLN A 192 -5.79 -14.61 12.27
C GLN A 192 -5.22 -13.74 13.39
N ASN A 193 -6.08 -13.05 14.15
CA ASN A 193 -5.71 -12.02 15.12
C ASN A 193 -4.67 -11.02 14.57
N GLY A 194 -4.88 -10.60 13.31
CA GLY A 194 -3.96 -9.75 12.57
C GLY A 194 -4.65 -8.49 12.05
N PHE A 195 -3.88 -7.43 11.88
CA PHE A 195 -4.35 -6.13 11.42
C PHE A 195 -3.54 -5.71 10.20
N LEU A 196 -4.23 -5.29 9.15
CA LEU A 196 -3.64 -4.49 8.09
C LEU A 196 -3.62 -3.04 8.55
N VAL A 197 -2.42 -2.47 8.68
CA VAL A 197 -2.23 -1.11 9.19
C VAL A 197 -1.40 -0.28 8.24
N VAL A 198 -1.69 1.02 8.17
CA VAL A 198 -0.84 2.00 7.49
C VAL A 198 -0.18 2.85 8.57
N VAL A 199 1.14 2.91 8.54
CA VAL A 199 1.98 3.61 9.51
C VAL A 199 2.82 4.65 8.80
N VAL A 200 2.88 5.87 9.35
CA VAL A 200 3.79 6.91 8.90
C VAL A 200 4.92 7.01 9.90
N PHE A 201 6.15 6.82 9.43
CA PHE A 201 7.36 6.93 10.22
C PHE A 201 8.10 8.22 9.88
N GLU A 202 8.57 8.92 10.90
CA GLU A 202 9.73 9.79 10.80
C GLU A 202 10.97 8.96 11.16
N VAL A 203 11.80 8.67 10.17
CA VAL A 203 12.98 7.83 10.31
C VAL A 203 14.20 8.70 10.52
N VAL A 204 14.92 8.44 11.61
CA VAL A 204 16.25 8.97 11.91
C VAL A 204 17.27 7.84 11.71
N PRO A 205 18.04 7.87 10.61
CA PRO A 205 19.12 6.91 10.36
C PRO A 205 20.18 6.89 11.46
N ASP A 206 20.72 5.72 11.78
CA ASP A 206 21.81 5.58 12.75
C ASP A 206 23.16 6.05 12.19
N ASP A 207 23.30 6.10 10.87
CA ASP A 207 24.52 6.55 10.17
C ASP A 207 24.68 8.08 10.15
N GLY A 208 23.76 8.82 10.80
CA GLY A 208 23.75 10.27 10.84
C GLY A 208 23.24 10.94 9.56
N SER A 209 22.82 10.18 8.56
CA SER A 209 22.22 10.75 7.35
C SER A 209 20.88 11.44 7.66
N PRO A 210 20.43 12.39 6.81
CA PRO A 210 19.26 13.22 7.14
C PRO A 210 18.00 12.39 7.40
N ALA A 211 17.21 12.81 8.38
CA ALA A 211 15.91 12.22 8.65
C ALA A 211 14.98 12.31 7.43
N PHE A 212 14.06 11.37 7.31
CA PHE A 212 13.07 11.33 6.24
C PHE A 212 11.75 10.76 6.74
N VAL A 213 10.67 11.03 6.01
CA VAL A 213 9.34 10.51 6.32
C VAL A 213 8.97 9.48 5.28
N ASP A 214 8.43 8.35 5.72
CA ASP A 214 7.93 7.30 4.85
C ASP A 214 6.61 6.71 5.36
N GLN A 215 5.79 6.22 4.43
CA GLN A 215 4.50 5.61 4.73
C GLN A 215 4.51 4.15 4.31
N GLU A 216 4.19 3.27 5.26
CA GLU A 216 4.29 1.84 5.06
C GLU A 216 3.00 1.11 5.43
N THR A 217 2.69 0.07 4.66
CA THR A 217 1.53 -0.79 4.93
C THR A 217 2.01 -2.12 5.46
N LEU A 218 1.61 -2.45 6.70
CA LEU A 218 2.13 -3.57 7.46
C LEU A 218 1.01 -4.53 7.84
N LEU A 219 1.33 -5.82 7.92
CA LEU A 219 0.56 -6.78 8.69
C LEU A 219 1.13 -6.82 10.12
N ALA A 220 0.32 -6.46 11.10
CA ALA A 220 0.70 -6.43 12.50
C ALA A 220 -0.21 -7.33 13.32
N GLY A 221 0.35 -8.11 14.25
CA GLY A 221 -0.43 -8.70 15.34
C GLY A 221 -0.81 -7.62 16.37
N GLU A 222 -1.72 -7.96 17.28
CA GLU A 222 -2.22 -7.04 18.31
C GLU A 222 -1.09 -6.38 19.14
N GLU A 223 -0.09 -7.16 19.55
CA GLU A 223 1.06 -6.64 20.33
C GLU A 223 1.88 -5.62 19.52
N SER A 224 2.19 -5.96 18.26
CA SER A 224 2.90 -5.05 17.35
C SER A 224 2.09 -3.78 17.09
N LEU A 225 0.77 -3.89 16.96
CA LEU A 225 -0.12 -2.74 16.77
C LEU A 225 -0.05 -1.77 17.95
N ARG A 226 -0.08 -2.27 19.20
CA ARG A 226 0.10 -1.43 20.40
C ARG A 226 1.43 -0.69 20.39
N LYS A 227 2.51 -1.36 19.96
CA LYS A 227 3.85 -0.76 19.84
C LYS A 227 3.94 0.26 18.71
N LEU A 228 3.14 0.14 17.66
CA LEU A 228 3.00 1.09 16.57
C LEU A 228 2.03 2.24 16.89
N SER A 229 1.83 2.57 18.17
CA SER A 229 1.03 3.74 18.56
C SER A 229 1.77 5.05 18.24
N PRO A 230 1.07 6.12 17.81
CA PRO A 230 1.68 7.43 17.59
C PRO A 230 2.48 7.92 18.79
N GLY A 231 3.65 8.48 18.54
CA GLY A 231 4.59 8.95 19.56
C GLY A 231 5.67 7.94 19.93
N ASN A 232 5.41 6.63 19.79
CA ASN A 232 6.42 5.61 20.06
C ASN A 232 7.57 5.71 19.06
N VAL A 233 8.77 5.40 19.51
CA VAL A 233 9.96 5.23 18.66
C VAL A 233 10.27 3.76 18.57
N VAL A 234 10.30 3.21 17.36
CA VAL A 234 10.59 1.78 17.13
C VAL A 234 11.86 1.62 16.32
N ARG A 235 12.50 0.45 16.46
CA ARG A 235 13.63 0.10 15.59
C ARG A 235 13.12 -0.22 14.18
N VAL A 236 13.73 0.40 13.18
CA VAL A 236 13.37 0.18 11.76
C VAL A 236 14.60 -0.18 10.93
N ARG A 237 14.34 -0.84 9.80
CA ARG A 237 15.29 -1.04 8.70
C ARG A 237 14.78 -0.35 7.45
N PHE A 238 15.69 0.24 6.67
CA PHE A 238 15.34 0.94 5.45
C PHE A 238 16.34 0.67 4.32
N ASP A 239 15.92 0.96 3.08
CA ASP A 239 16.80 0.88 1.91
C ASP A 239 17.54 2.19 1.63
N GLY A 240 18.70 2.13 0.97
CA GLY A 240 19.47 3.34 0.65
C GLY A 240 18.71 4.34 -0.22
N ALA A 241 17.68 3.89 -0.94
CA ALA A 241 16.79 4.73 -1.73
C ALA A 241 15.72 5.46 -0.89
N ARG A 242 15.55 5.09 0.39
CA ARG A 242 14.55 5.64 1.33
C ARG A 242 13.12 5.49 0.83
N LYS A 243 12.82 4.35 0.20
CA LYS A 243 11.50 4.00 -0.37
C LYS A 243 10.85 2.82 0.33
N ARG A 244 11.55 2.21 1.27
CA ARG A 244 11.09 1.08 2.05
C ARG A 244 11.53 1.24 3.48
N VAL A 245 10.60 1.13 4.41
CA VAL A 245 10.86 1.14 5.85
C VAL A 245 10.10 -0.01 6.50
N PHE A 246 10.81 -0.88 7.20
CA PHE A 246 10.19 -1.98 7.93
C PHE A 246 10.56 -1.91 9.41
N PRO A 247 9.62 -2.03 10.35
CA PRO A 247 9.99 -2.24 11.73
C PRO A 247 10.76 -3.57 11.86
N THR A 248 11.72 -3.64 12.78
CA THR A 248 12.38 -4.92 13.05
C THR A 248 11.38 -5.94 13.58
N THR A 249 11.65 -7.23 13.36
CA THR A 249 10.86 -8.32 13.94
C THR A 249 11.67 -8.99 15.04
N PRO A 250 11.18 -9.04 16.30
CA PRO A 250 9.93 -8.44 16.78
C PRO A 250 9.99 -6.90 16.83
N VAL A 251 8.82 -6.25 16.78
CA VAL A 251 8.71 -4.79 16.95
C VAL A 251 9.17 -4.45 18.37
N ALA A 252 10.19 -3.60 18.48
CA ALA A 252 10.75 -3.14 19.75
C ALA A 252 10.59 -1.63 19.88
N VAL A 253 9.94 -1.19 20.95
CA VAL A 253 9.86 0.23 21.32
C VAL A 253 11.17 0.59 22.03
N LEU A 254 11.83 1.63 21.54
CA LEU A 254 13.05 2.16 22.12
C LEU A 254 12.67 3.15 23.22
N ALA A 255 13.38 3.11 24.34
CA ALA A 255 13.22 4.13 25.38
C ALA A 255 13.55 5.50 24.78
N THR A 256 12.58 6.41 24.79
CA THR A 256 12.85 7.82 24.51
C THR A 256 13.70 8.34 25.65
N GLY A 257 15.00 8.49 25.41
CA GLY A 257 15.87 9.25 26.32
C GLY A 257 15.25 10.62 26.51
N VAL A 258 14.89 10.94 27.75
CA VAL A 258 14.42 12.26 28.18
C VAL A 258 15.55 13.27 28.03
#